data_AF-A0A967N6L3-F1
#
_entry.id   AF-A0A967N6L3-F1
#
_cell.length_a   1.000
_cell.length_b   1.000
_cell.length_c   1.000
_cell.angle_alpha   90.00
_cell.angle_beta   90.00
_cell.angle_gamma   90.00
#
_symmetry.space_group_name_H-M   'P 1'
#
loop_
_entity.id
_entity.type
_entity.pdbx_description
1 polymer ?
#
loop_
_entity_poly.entity_id
_entity_poly.type
_entity_poly.pdbx_seq_one_letter_code
_entity_poly.pdbx_strand_id
1 'polypeptide(L)'
;MDRFDSDLYLTTGQVAELLNVHPSTVKRWCDEDEIAYGTTEGGHRRIHLSAALAVSRERKIETFLDSFTPYEGHVWSAARAALDRGDFRRARSLGFGWLLRGHAERFRRFAHTLGRLCEPDLTAFFDEFVQGFMVEVGRAWEQGKLRVGGEHMASQAILEALLQLRSDSLGEPGAPEGNGDG
;
A
#
# COMPACT_ATOMS: atom_id res chain seq x y z
N MET A 1 -0.15 -17.07 1.38
CA MET A 1 -0.32 -15.77 2.03
C MET A 1 -1.75 -15.77 2.48
N ASP A 2 -1.94 -16.11 3.76
CA ASP A 2 -3.27 -16.34 4.33
C ASP A 2 -4.16 -15.11 4.17
N ARG A 3 -5.46 -15.37 4.08
CA ARG A 3 -6.51 -14.34 4.04
C ARG A 3 -6.45 -13.56 5.35
N PHE A 4 -6.28 -12.24 5.27
CA PHE A 4 -6.24 -11.30 6.40
C PHE A 4 -5.25 -11.67 7.51
N ASP A 5 -4.25 -10.82 7.75
CA ASP A 5 -3.56 -10.84 9.05
C ASP A 5 -4.59 -10.41 10.10
N SER A 6 -5.26 -11.38 10.73
CA SER A 6 -6.47 -11.19 11.55
C SER A 6 -6.21 -10.51 12.89
N ASP A 7 -4.94 -10.16 13.18
CA ASP A 7 -4.49 -9.63 14.46
C ASP A 7 -3.79 -8.26 14.31
N LEU A 8 -4.04 -7.54 13.22
CA LEU A 8 -3.38 -6.26 12.97
C LEU A 8 -4.06 -5.11 13.76
N TYR A 9 -3.44 -4.73 14.88
CA TYR A 9 -3.87 -3.61 15.72
C TYR A 9 -3.05 -2.34 15.48
N LEU A 10 -3.76 -1.23 15.28
CA LEU A 10 -3.22 0.10 15.05
C LEU A 10 -3.36 0.96 16.32
N THR A 11 -2.44 1.90 16.49
CA THR A 11 -2.62 3.01 17.45
C THR A 11 -3.69 3.98 16.94
N THR A 12 -4.25 4.80 17.84
CA THR A 12 -5.07 5.97 17.45
C THR A 12 -4.39 6.88 16.44
N GLY A 13 -3.07 7.06 16.52
CA GLY A 13 -2.31 7.88 15.57
C GLY A 13 -2.27 7.26 14.17
N GLN A 14 -2.02 5.95 14.10
CA GLN A 14 -2.01 5.20 12.85
C GLN A 14 -3.38 5.15 12.18
N VAL A 15 -4.46 5.04 12.96
CA VAL A 15 -5.83 5.12 12.41
C VAL A 15 -6.12 6.53 11.90
N ALA A 16 -5.68 7.57 12.61
CA ALA A 16 -5.84 8.95 12.16
C ALA A 16 -5.10 9.19 10.82
N GLU A 17 -3.88 8.70 10.71
CA GLU A 17 -3.09 8.76 9.48
C GLU A 17 -3.77 8.00 8.33
N LEU A 18 -4.20 6.75 8.57
CA LEU A 18 -4.88 5.94 7.57
C LEU A 18 -6.17 6.58 7.06
N LEU A 19 -6.94 7.19 7.96
CA LEU A 19 -8.23 7.80 7.66
C LEU A 19 -8.12 9.29 7.30
N ASN A 20 -6.90 9.85 7.27
CA ASN A 20 -6.66 11.28 7.05
C ASN A 20 -7.51 12.20 7.96
N VAL A 21 -7.61 11.85 9.25
CA VAL A 21 -8.32 12.65 10.27
C VAL A 21 -7.39 12.99 11.43
N HIS A 22 -7.76 13.99 12.22
CA HIS A 22 -6.99 14.34 13.42
C HIS A 22 -7.07 13.21 14.49
N PRO A 23 -6.00 12.90 15.24
CA PRO A 23 -6.04 11.86 16.28
C PRO A 23 -7.10 12.07 17.37
N SER A 24 -7.50 13.32 17.65
CA SER A 24 -8.61 13.59 18.57
C SER A 24 -9.96 13.11 18.03
N THR A 25 -10.16 13.12 16.72
CA THR A 25 -11.37 12.59 16.08
C THR A 25 -11.48 11.09 16.32
N VAL A 26 -10.37 10.36 16.14
CA VAL A 26 -10.34 8.91 16.41
C VAL A 26 -10.57 8.63 17.89
N LYS A 27 -9.97 9.40 18.81
CA LYS A 27 -10.22 9.26 20.25
C LYS A 27 -11.71 9.47 20.58
N ARG A 28 -12.33 10.50 20.01
CA ARG A 28 -13.77 10.76 20.18
C ARG A 28 -14.61 9.59 19.67
N TRP A 29 -14.31 9.05 18.49
CA TRP A 29 -15.00 7.87 17.97
C TRP A 29 -14.87 6.64 18.86
N CYS A 30 -13.72 6.46 19.52
CA CYS A 30 -13.57 5.41 20.53
C CYS A 30 -14.45 5.70 21.75
N ASP A 31 -14.46 6.95 22.25
CA ASP A 31 -15.20 7.33 23.46
C ASP A 31 -16.73 7.30 23.24
N GLU A 32 -17.17 7.44 22.00
CA GLU A 32 -18.58 7.37 21.56
C GLU A 32 -19.00 5.96 21.09
N ASP A 33 -18.14 4.94 21.27
CA ASP A 33 -18.33 3.55 20.81
C ASP A 33 -18.60 3.40 19.29
N GLU A 34 -18.22 4.41 18.50
CA GLU A 34 -18.36 4.41 17.04
C GLU A 34 -17.27 3.58 16.33
N ILE A 35 -16.18 3.27 17.02
CA ILE A 35 -15.12 2.38 16.53
C ILE A 35 -14.69 1.40 17.62
N ALA A 36 -14.72 0.11 17.29
CA ALA A 36 -14.30 -0.94 18.21
C ALA A 36 -12.79 -0.84 18.50
N TYR A 37 -12.42 -0.86 19.79
CA TYR A 37 -11.04 -0.82 20.24
C TYR A 37 -10.83 -1.71 21.47
N GLY A 38 -9.61 -2.21 21.65
CA GLY A 38 -9.11 -2.75 22.92
C GLY A 38 -8.11 -1.81 23.56
N THR A 39 -7.58 -2.15 24.73
CA THR A 39 -6.51 -1.40 25.38
C THR A 39 -5.32 -2.30 25.69
N THR A 40 -4.11 -1.75 25.67
CA THR A 40 -2.95 -2.43 26.26
C THR A 40 -3.04 -2.41 27.79
N GLU A 41 -2.18 -3.18 28.48
CA GLU A 41 -2.05 -3.11 29.95
C GLU A 41 -1.75 -1.68 30.45
N GLY A 42 -1.04 -0.88 29.64
CA GLY A 42 -0.77 0.54 29.91
C GLY A 42 -1.91 1.51 29.54
N GLY A 43 -3.09 1.01 29.17
CA GLY A 43 -4.27 1.82 28.88
C GLY A 43 -4.29 2.49 27.49
N HIS A 44 -3.32 2.19 26.61
CA HIS A 44 -3.32 2.76 25.25
C HIS A 44 -4.32 2.02 24.35
N ARG A 45 -5.17 2.79 23.65
CA ARG A 45 -6.15 2.24 22.71
C ARG A 45 -5.47 1.52 21.53
N ARG A 46 -6.02 0.36 21.16
CA ARG A 46 -5.62 -0.50 20.05
C ARG A 46 -6.84 -0.80 19.20
N ILE A 47 -6.82 -0.34 17.96
CA ILE A 47 -7.95 -0.44 17.03
C ILE A 47 -7.59 -1.48 15.99
N HIS A 48 -8.43 -2.48 15.80
CA HIS A 48 -8.18 -3.49 14.78
C HIS A 48 -8.32 -2.86 13.38
N LEU A 49 -7.46 -3.23 12.42
CA LEU A 49 -7.49 -2.66 11.06
C LEU A 49 -8.89 -2.79 10.43
N SER A 50 -9.56 -3.92 10.60
CA SER A 50 -10.90 -4.12 10.03
C SER A 50 -11.95 -3.16 10.62
N ALA A 51 -11.81 -2.76 11.89
CA ALA A 51 -12.68 -1.78 12.52
C ALA A 51 -12.44 -0.38 11.96
N ALA A 52 -11.18 0.00 11.77
CA ALA A 52 -10.83 1.26 11.10
C ALA A 52 -11.35 1.32 9.66
N LEU A 53 -11.20 0.23 8.89
CA LEU A 53 -11.72 0.13 7.53
C LEU A 53 -13.25 0.10 7.48
N ALA A 54 -13.92 -0.44 8.50
CA ALA A 54 -15.38 -0.39 8.60
C ALA A 54 -15.87 1.06 8.73
N VAL A 55 -15.23 1.85 9.60
CA VAL A 55 -15.53 3.27 9.76
C VAL A 55 -15.22 4.05 8.48
N SER A 56 -14.11 3.76 7.80
CA SER A 56 -13.81 4.35 6.49
C SER A 56 -14.96 4.13 5.50
N ARG A 57 -15.45 2.90 5.36
CA ARG A 57 -16.55 2.58 4.45
C ARG A 57 -17.86 3.25 4.85
N GLU A 58 -18.21 3.22 6.13
CA GLU A 58 -19.44 3.84 6.64
C GLU A 58 -19.47 5.34 6.39
N ARG A 59 -18.33 6.00 6.64
CA ARG A 59 -18.18 7.46 6.50
C ARG A 59 -17.72 7.90 5.13
N LYS A 60 -17.53 6.97 4.19
CA LYS A 60 -17.01 7.21 2.83
C LYS A 60 -15.67 7.98 2.83
N ILE A 61 -14.81 7.64 3.78
CA ILE A 61 -13.45 8.14 3.85
C ILE A 61 -12.58 7.21 3.00
N GLU A 62 -12.06 7.72 1.89
CA GLU A 62 -11.16 6.95 1.03
C GLU A 62 -9.82 6.70 1.74
N THR A 63 -9.30 5.49 1.57
CA THR A 63 -7.98 5.11 2.07
C THR A 63 -7.15 4.54 0.94
N PHE A 64 -5.83 4.63 1.06
CA PHE A 64 -4.93 3.98 0.11
C PHE A 64 -5.08 2.44 0.11
N LEU A 65 -5.75 1.86 1.12
CA LEU A 65 -5.97 0.42 1.23
C LEU A 65 -7.17 -0.09 0.42
N ASP A 66 -8.10 0.79 0.01
CA ASP A 66 -9.36 0.41 -0.64
C ASP A 66 -9.13 -0.40 -1.93
N SER A 67 -8.06 -0.07 -2.64
CA SER A 67 -7.65 -0.75 -3.88
C SER A 67 -7.02 -2.14 -3.68
N PHE A 68 -6.81 -2.57 -2.44
CA PHE A 68 -6.01 -3.76 -2.14
C PHE A 68 -6.79 -4.88 -1.47
N THR A 69 -8.12 -4.85 -1.45
CA THR A 69 -8.94 -5.97 -0.94
C THR A 69 -8.55 -7.31 -1.60
N PRO A 70 -8.38 -8.44 -0.86
CA PRO A 70 -8.42 -8.62 0.61
C PRO A 70 -7.02 -8.62 1.27
N TYR A 71 -6.08 -7.86 0.74
CA TYR A 71 -4.67 -7.77 1.16
C TYR A 71 -4.34 -6.52 1.98
N GLU A 72 -5.33 -5.79 2.49
CA GLU A 72 -5.18 -4.51 3.18
C GLU A 72 -4.16 -4.61 4.32
N GLY A 73 -4.24 -5.66 5.15
CA GLY A 73 -3.30 -5.87 6.25
C GLY A 73 -1.85 -6.13 5.79
N HIS A 74 -1.66 -6.81 4.65
CA HIS A 74 -0.34 -7.05 4.08
C HIS A 74 0.26 -5.76 3.51
N VAL A 75 -0.57 -4.97 2.82
CA VAL A 75 -0.18 -3.68 2.24
C VAL A 75 0.16 -2.70 3.35
N TRP A 76 -0.69 -2.59 4.38
CA TRP A 76 -0.42 -1.77 5.56
C TRP A 76 0.90 -2.15 6.22
N SER A 77 1.09 -3.44 6.53
CA SER A 77 2.31 -3.92 7.20
C SER A 77 3.57 -3.72 6.36
N ALA A 78 3.47 -3.84 5.04
CA ALA A 78 4.58 -3.56 4.12
C ALA A 78 4.89 -2.06 4.05
N ALA A 79 3.86 -1.21 3.90
CA ALA A 79 4.02 0.24 3.87
C ALA A 79 4.60 0.77 5.18
N ARG A 80 4.11 0.31 6.34
CA ARG A 80 4.69 0.72 7.65
C ARG A 80 6.12 0.26 7.82
N ALA A 81 6.48 -0.94 7.37
CA ALA A 81 7.87 -1.38 7.43
C ALA A 81 8.79 -0.48 6.59
N ALA A 82 8.34 -0.06 5.41
CA ALA A 82 9.05 0.88 4.57
C ALA A 82 9.15 2.28 5.20
N LEU A 83 8.03 2.87 5.62
CA LEU A 83 7.98 4.24 6.13
C LEU A 83 8.66 4.39 7.49
N ASP A 84 8.49 3.44 8.40
CA ASP A 84 8.98 3.57 9.78
C ASP A 84 10.44 3.10 9.93
N ARG A 85 10.89 2.16 9.08
CA ARG A 85 12.17 1.47 9.25
C ARG A 85 13.05 1.42 7.99
N GLY A 86 12.57 1.93 6.86
CA GLY A 86 13.23 1.75 5.57
C GLY A 86 13.31 0.28 5.12
N ASP A 87 12.50 -0.63 5.70
CA ASP A 87 12.55 -2.05 5.38
C ASP A 87 11.53 -2.42 4.30
N PHE A 88 12.01 -2.49 3.05
CA PHE A 88 11.20 -2.81 1.88
C PHE A 88 11.06 -4.31 1.59
N ARG A 89 11.66 -5.21 2.39
CA ARG A 89 11.64 -6.65 2.10
C ARG A 89 10.21 -7.21 2.03
N ARG A 90 9.33 -6.76 2.93
CA ARG A 90 7.91 -7.15 2.93
C ARG A 90 7.17 -6.63 1.70
N ALA A 91 7.44 -5.38 1.31
CA ALA A 91 6.85 -4.78 0.11
C ALA A 91 7.28 -5.54 -1.16
N ARG A 92 8.57 -5.83 -1.30
CA ARG A 92 9.09 -6.60 -2.44
C ARG A 92 8.53 -8.02 -2.48
N SER A 93 8.52 -8.72 -1.33
CA SER A 93 7.96 -10.06 -1.23
C SER A 93 6.46 -10.12 -1.60
N LEU A 94 5.68 -9.13 -1.12
CA LEU A 94 4.25 -9.01 -1.47
C LEU A 94 4.06 -8.76 -2.97
N GLY A 95 4.80 -7.81 -3.53
CA GLY A 95 4.77 -7.48 -4.97
C GLY A 95 5.16 -8.66 -5.86
N PHE A 96 6.23 -9.36 -5.50
CA PHE A 96 6.71 -10.52 -6.22
C PHE A 96 5.69 -11.67 -6.17
N GLY A 97 5.05 -11.85 -5.01
CA GLY A 97 3.95 -12.78 -4.86
C GLY A 97 2.77 -12.49 -5.80
N TRP A 98 2.44 -11.22 -6.04
CA TRP A 98 1.39 -10.87 -7.00
C TRP A 98 1.80 -11.12 -8.44
N LEU A 99 3.04 -10.80 -8.82
CA LEU A 99 3.55 -11.09 -10.16
C LEU A 99 3.51 -12.57 -10.51
N LEU A 100 3.97 -13.44 -9.59
CA LEU A 100 3.94 -14.89 -9.79
C LEU A 100 2.52 -15.45 -9.99
N ARG A 101 1.49 -14.72 -9.54
CA ARG A 101 0.07 -15.08 -9.66
C ARG A 101 -0.64 -14.34 -10.81
N GLY A 102 0.10 -13.60 -11.65
CA GLY A 102 -0.45 -12.85 -12.77
C GLY A 102 -1.21 -11.57 -12.37
N HIS A 103 -1.01 -11.07 -11.15
CA HIS A 103 -1.65 -9.85 -10.66
C HIS A 103 -0.75 -8.61 -10.85
N ALA A 104 -0.23 -8.43 -12.06
CA ALA A 104 0.71 -7.34 -12.39
C ALA A 104 0.11 -5.95 -12.14
N GLU A 105 -1.17 -5.75 -12.49
CA GLU A 105 -1.87 -4.49 -12.23
C GLU A 105 -1.93 -4.13 -10.73
N ARG A 106 -2.14 -5.13 -9.86
CA ARG A 106 -2.13 -4.91 -8.41
C ARG A 106 -0.74 -4.54 -7.92
N PHE A 107 0.29 -5.18 -8.46
CA PHE A 107 1.68 -4.83 -8.15
C PHE A 107 2.03 -3.40 -8.62
N ARG A 108 1.68 -3.04 -9.86
CA ARG A 108 1.86 -1.68 -10.41
C ARG A 108 1.23 -0.64 -9.49
N ARG A 109 -0.05 -0.83 -9.13
CA ARG A 109 -0.78 0.05 -8.21
C ARG A 109 -0.11 0.15 -6.84
N PHE A 110 0.37 -0.96 -6.31
CA PHE A 110 1.09 -0.99 -5.03
C PHE A 110 2.42 -0.24 -5.10
N ALA A 111 3.21 -0.43 -6.16
CA ALA A 111 4.46 0.29 -6.36
C ALA A 111 4.23 1.81 -6.45
N HIS A 112 3.21 2.24 -7.19
CA HIS A 112 2.82 3.66 -7.27
C HIS A 112 2.36 4.20 -5.91
N THR A 113 1.49 3.46 -5.21
CA THR A 113 1.00 3.85 -3.87
C THR A 113 2.16 3.97 -2.88
N LEU A 114 3.08 3.00 -2.89
CA LEU A 114 4.24 3.01 -2.00
C LEU A 114 5.17 4.18 -2.31
N GLY A 115 5.41 4.47 -3.59
CA GLY A 115 6.17 5.65 -4.03
C GLY A 115 5.56 6.95 -3.50
N ARG A 116 4.24 7.12 -3.64
CA ARG A 116 3.52 8.28 -3.10
C ARG A 116 3.61 8.41 -1.58
N LEU A 117 3.56 7.29 -0.86
CA LEU A 117 3.69 7.30 0.59
C LEU A 117 5.10 7.67 1.06
N CYS A 118 6.13 7.40 0.24
CA CYS A 118 7.52 7.76 0.54
C CYS A 118 7.85 9.22 0.20
N GLU A 119 6.98 9.97 -0.47
CA GLU A 119 7.22 11.41 -0.73
C GLU A 119 7.32 12.20 0.59
N PRO A 120 8.21 13.21 0.67
CA PRO A 120 9.03 13.77 -0.42
C PRO A 120 10.38 13.07 -0.68
N ASP A 121 10.82 12.14 0.17
CA ASP A 121 12.12 11.46 0.01
C ASP A 121 11.97 10.11 -0.70
N LEU A 122 12.08 10.16 -2.03
CA LEU A 122 12.00 8.97 -2.87
C LEU A 122 13.31 8.18 -2.95
N THR A 123 14.40 8.65 -2.35
CA THR A 123 15.73 8.00 -2.47
C THR A 123 15.67 6.56 -2.02
N ALA A 124 15.15 6.33 -0.80
CA ALA A 124 14.98 4.99 -0.25
C ALA A 124 14.01 4.14 -1.08
N PHE A 125 12.97 4.73 -1.66
CA PHE A 125 12.05 4.01 -2.54
C PHE A 125 12.77 3.52 -3.82
N PHE A 126 13.57 4.36 -4.47
CA PHE A 126 14.32 3.95 -5.66
C PHE A 126 15.41 2.92 -5.36
N ASP A 127 16.23 3.17 -4.33
CA ASP A 127 17.38 2.34 -4.01
C ASP A 127 16.96 1.01 -3.34
N GLU A 128 16.04 1.05 -2.39
CA GLU A 128 15.69 -0.15 -1.62
C GLU A 128 14.50 -0.89 -2.23
N PHE A 129 13.46 -0.21 -2.70
CA PHE A 129 12.32 -0.90 -3.30
C PHE A 129 12.55 -1.24 -4.76
N VAL A 130 12.73 -0.23 -5.63
CA VAL A 130 12.76 -0.42 -7.09
C VAL A 130 13.98 -1.24 -7.49
N GLN A 131 15.19 -0.80 -7.15
CA GLN A 131 16.41 -1.54 -7.48
C GLN A 131 16.40 -2.93 -6.84
N GLY A 132 16.09 -3.03 -5.54
CA GLY A 132 16.01 -4.31 -4.83
C GLY A 132 15.04 -5.29 -5.50
N PHE A 133 13.88 -4.81 -5.97
CA PHE A 133 12.88 -5.63 -6.65
C PHE A 133 13.37 -6.10 -8.01
N MET A 134 13.97 -5.21 -8.80
CA MET A 134 14.51 -5.55 -10.12
C MET A 134 15.64 -6.57 -10.02
N VAL A 135 16.48 -6.50 -8.99
CA VAL A 135 17.50 -7.51 -8.70
C VAL A 135 16.86 -8.87 -8.37
N GLU A 136 15.80 -8.89 -7.56
CA GLU A 136 15.06 -10.13 -7.23
C GLU A 136 14.42 -10.75 -8.48
N VAL A 137 13.82 -9.93 -9.35
CA VAL A 137 13.26 -10.35 -10.65
C VAL A 137 14.32 -10.96 -11.55
N GLY A 138 15.45 -10.27 -11.73
CA GLY A 138 16.56 -10.76 -12.56
C GLY A 138 17.14 -12.08 -12.06
N ARG A 139 17.35 -12.21 -10.75
CA ARG A 139 17.80 -13.48 -10.12
C ARG A 139 16.78 -14.61 -10.31
N ALA A 140 15.49 -14.32 -10.18
CA ALA A 140 14.46 -15.32 -10.37
C ALA A 140 14.39 -15.81 -11.83
N TRP A 141 14.62 -14.91 -12.79
CA TRP A 141 14.71 -15.26 -14.20
C TRP A 141 15.95 -16.11 -14.50
N GLU A 142 17.13 -15.69 -14.02
CA GLU A 142 18.39 -16.43 -14.19
C GLU A 142 18.30 -17.87 -13.62
N GLN A 143 17.60 -18.03 -12.50
CA GLN A 143 17.36 -19.33 -11.86
C GLN A 143 16.24 -20.16 -12.51
N GLY A 144 15.61 -19.67 -13.58
CA GLY A 144 14.48 -20.33 -14.24
C GLY A 144 13.17 -20.36 -13.43
N LYS A 145 13.10 -19.61 -12.31
CA LYS A 145 11.90 -19.47 -11.47
C LYS A 145 10.89 -18.48 -12.07
N LEU A 146 11.36 -17.60 -12.93
CA LEU A 146 10.55 -16.65 -13.69
C LEU A 146 10.84 -16.83 -15.18
N ARG A 147 9.79 -16.94 -16.01
CA ARG A 147 9.96 -16.97 -17.46
C ARG A 147 10.13 -15.54 -17.99
N VAL A 148 10.62 -15.42 -19.22
CA VAL A 148 10.84 -14.11 -19.89
C VAL A 148 9.58 -13.21 -19.85
N GLY A 149 8.40 -13.76 -20.10
CA GLY A 149 7.16 -12.97 -20.01
C GLY A 149 6.86 -12.45 -18.60
N GLY A 150 7.26 -13.19 -17.56
CA GLY A 150 7.12 -12.76 -16.17
C GLY A 150 8.08 -11.63 -15.79
N GLU A 151 9.32 -11.69 -16.27
CA GLU A 151 10.29 -10.59 -16.13
C GLU A 151 9.76 -9.33 -16.84
N HIS A 152 9.31 -9.45 -18.09
CA HIS A 152 8.77 -8.31 -18.82
C HIS A 152 7.57 -7.68 -18.13
N MET A 153 6.63 -8.48 -17.60
CA MET A 153 5.52 -7.95 -16.82
C MET A 153 5.99 -7.19 -15.57
N ALA A 154 7.05 -7.67 -14.90
CA ALA A 154 7.62 -7.00 -13.73
C ALA A 154 8.21 -5.63 -14.09
N SER A 155 9.04 -5.61 -15.13
CA SER A 155 9.73 -4.43 -15.62
C SER A 155 8.75 -3.37 -16.14
N GLN A 156 7.71 -3.78 -16.88
CA GLN A 156 6.65 -2.89 -17.33
C GLN A 156 5.83 -2.33 -16.17
N ALA A 157 5.42 -3.16 -15.20
CA ALA A 157 4.65 -2.68 -14.05
C ALA A 157 5.43 -1.66 -13.19
N ILE A 158 6.74 -1.83 -13.02
CA ILE A 158 7.57 -0.80 -12.37
C ILE A 158 7.61 0.47 -13.21
N LEU A 159 7.88 0.37 -14.51
CA LEU A 159 7.96 1.54 -15.39
C LEU A 159 6.66 2.35 -15.38
N GLU A 160 5.52 1.70 -15.52
CA GLU A 160 4.21 2.35 -15.50
C GLU A 160 3.91 3.00 -14.14
N ALA A 161 4.30 2.37 -13.04
CA ALA A 161 4.15 2.94 -11.71
C ALA A 161 5.00 4.21 -11.52
N LEU A 162 6.23 4.22 -12.05
CA LEU A 162 7.13 5.37 -12.00
C LEU A 162 6.67 6.52 -12.92
N LEU A 163 6.14 6.18 -14.09
CA LEU A 163 5.54 7.17 -15.00
C LEU A 163 4.34 7.84 -14.35
N GLN A 164 3.45 7.06 -13.72
CA GLN A 164 2.31 7.61 -12.98
C GLN A 164 2.78 8.50 -11.82
N LEU A 165 3.78 8.06 -11.05
CA LEU A 165 4.32 8.85 -9.94
C LEU A 165 4.84 10.21 -10.44
N ARG A 166 5.59 10.20 -11.55
CA ARG A 166 6.09 11.43 -12.18
C ARG A 166 4.97 12.35 -12.64
N SER A 167 3.91 11.81 -13.28
CA SER A 167 2.77 12.60 -13.73
C SER A 167 2.05 13.27 -12.56
N ASP A 168 1.87 12.55 -11.45
CA ASP A 168 1.28 13.09 -10.23
C ASP A 168 2.14 14.25 -9.65
N SER A 169 3.47 14.11 -9.63
CA SER A 169 4.38 15.15 -9.13
C SER A 169 4.45 16.40 -10.02
N LEU A 170 4.23 16.25 -11.33
CA LEU A 170 4.25 17.36 -12.29
C LEU A 170 2.92 18.15 -12.33
N GLY A 171 1.88 17.66 -11.65
CA GLY A 171 0.57 18.32 -11.62
C GLY A 171 -0.11 18.37 -13.00
N GLU A 172 0.24 17.47 -13.92
CA GLU A 172 -0.44 17.38 -15.22
C GLU A 172 -1.87 16.87 -14.99
N PRO A 173 -2.93 17.66 -15.27
CA PRO A 173 -4.27 17.15 -15.24
C PRO A 173 -4.39 16.07 -16.31
N GLY A 174 -4.87 14.88 -15.90
CA GLY A 174 -5.11 13.76 -16.81
C GLY A 174 -5.81 14.23 -18.08
N ALA A 175 -5.26 13.83 -19.22
CA ALA A 175 -5.81 14.16 -20.53
C ALA A 175 -7.33 13.91 -20.55
N PRO A 176 -8.15 14.84 -21.06
CA PRO A 176 -9.59 14.62 -21.16
C PRO A 176 -9.83 13.40 -22.03
N GLU A 177 -10.56 12.42 -21.49
CA GLU A 177 -11.17 11.34 -22.28
C GLU A 177 -11.96 12.02 -23.40
N GLY A 178 -11.55 11.77 -24.63
CA GLY A 178 -12.25 12.29 -25.80
C GLY A 178 -13.66 11.74 -25.79
N ASN A 179 -14.63 12.60 -25.48
CA ASN A 179 -16.02 12.41 -25.88
C ASN A 179 -16.07 12.43 -27.42
N GLY A 180 -15.80 11.28 -28.01
CA GLY A 180 -16.30 10.96 -29.33
C GLY A 180 -17.68 10.35 -29.14
N ASP A 181 -18.72 11.15 -29.36
CA ASP A 181 -20.04 10.65 -29.71
C ASP A 181 -20.80 11.70 -30.52
N GLY A 182 -21.13 11.29 -31.76
CA GLY A 182 -22.37 11.60 -32.48
C GLY A 182 -22.65 13.02 -32.92
#